data_AF-A0A346CB78-F1
#
_entry.id   AF-A0A346CB78-F1
#
_cell.length_a   1.000
_cell.length_b   1.000
_cell.length_c   1.000
_cell.angle_alpha   90.00
_cell.angle_beta   90.00
_cell.angle_gamma   90.00
#
_symmetry.space_group_name_H-M   'P 1'
#
loop_
_entity.id
_entity.type
_entity.pdbx_description
1 polymer ?
#
loop_
_entity_poly.entity_id
_entity_poly.type
_entity_poly.pdbx_seq_one_letter_code
_entity_poly.pdbx_strand_id
1 'polypeptide(L)'
;MICRRSDRQSDVRGSRGRRIRTAAVTLVAAAALGATGEAVAAPSTSPRTDWDAIAACESSGNWQANTGNGYYGGLQFARSSWIAAGGLEYAPRADLATRAEQIAVAERLARLQGMSAWGCA
;
A
#
# COMPACT_ATOMS: atom_id res chain seq x y z
N MET A 1 -28.64 -6.57 -36.17
CA MET A 1 -28.48 -7.96 -35.71
C MET A 1 -28.70 -8.01 -34.21
N ILE A 2 -29.79 -8.66 -33.81
CA ILE A 2 -30.31 -8.75 -32.45
C ILE A 2 -29.99 -10.19 -31.98
N CYS A 3 -29.20 -10.36 -30.92
CA CYS A 3 -29.10 -11.65 -30.23
C CYS A 3 -29.76 -11.49 -28.86
N ARG A 4 -31.03 -11.88 -28.83
CA ARG A 4 -31.94 -11.84 -27.67
C ARG A 4 -31.57 -12.97 -26.71
N ARG A 5 -31.52 -12.61 -25.42
CA ARG A 5 -31.38 -13.49 -24.25
C ARG A 5 -32.25 -14.74 -24.35
N SER A 6 -31.65 -15.89 -24.03
CA SER A 6 -32.31 -17.18 -23.89
C SER A 6 -33.28 -17.18 -22.71
N ASP A 7 -34.54 -17.43 -23.05
CA ASP A 7 -35.59 -17.94 -22.17
C ASP A 7 -35.28 -19.39 -21.79
N ARG A 8 -35.21 -19.69 -20.49
CA ARG A 8 -35.51 -21.04 -19.98
C ARG A 8 -36.39 -20.92 -18.75
N GLN A 9 -37.68 -20.97 -19.02
CA GLN A 9 -38.70 -21.40 -18.09
C GLN A 9 -38.44 -22.85 -17.66
N SER A 10 -38.61 -23.13 -16.37
CA SER A 10 -38.86 -24.48 -15.87
C SER A 10 -39.91 -24.39 -14.78
N ASP A 11 -41.15 -24.61 -15.23
CA ASP A 11 -42.33 -24.92 -14.44
C ASP A 11 -42.05 -26.15 -13.56
N VAL A 12 -42.24 -26.03 -12.24
CA VAL A 12 -42.48 -27.18 -11.37
C VAL A 12 -43.80 -26.97 -10.65
N ARG A 13 -44.81 -27.58 -11.27
CA ARG A 13 -46.16 -27.85 -10.79
C ARG A 13 -46.21 -28.47 -9.39
N GLY A 14 -46.90 -27.77 -8.49
CA GLY A 14 -47.97 -28.27 -7.63
C GLY A 14 -47.65 -29.28 -6.51
N SER A 15 -48.05 -28.96 -5.28
CA SER A 15 -49.11 -29.69 -4.54
C SER A 15 -49.05 -29.49 -3.02
N ARG A 16 -50.25 -29.25 -2.45
CA ARG A 16 -50.75 -29.70 -1.14
C ARG A 16 -50.22 -28.98 0.10
N GLY A 17 -51.18 -28.39 0.81
CA GLY A 17 -50.96 -27.71 2.06
C GLY A 17 -50.58 -28.64 3.21
N ARG A 18 -49.96 -28.02 4.22
CA ARG A 18 -50.07 -28.43 5.61
C ARG A 18 -50.00 -27.17 6.46
N ARG A 19 -51.09 -26.85 7.15
CA ARG A 19 -51.08 -25.87 8.23
C ARG A 19 -50.19 -26.41 9.35
N ILE A 20 -49.18 -25.65 9.75
CA ILE A 20 -48.38 -25.87 10.97
C ILE A 20 -48.31 -24.49 11.63
N ARG A 21 -49.28 -24.13 12.48
CA ARG A 21 -49.23 -24.29 13.95
C ARG A 21 -47.89 -23.87 14.56
N THR A 22 -47.85 -22.59 14.91
CA THR A 22 -47.47 -22.04 16.23
C THR A 22 -46.01 -22.16 16.72
N ALA A 23 -45.45 -20.97 16.97
CA ALA A 23 -44.49 -20.58 18.01
C ALA A 23 -43.05 -21.12 17.95
N ALA A 24 -42.09 -20.21 17.75
CA ALA A 24 -41.37 -19.60 18.87
C ALA A 24 -40.45 -18.50 18.32
N VAL A 25 -40.69 -17.24 18.71
CA VAL A 25 -39.79 -16.11 18.44
C VAL A 25 -38.77 -16.09 19.56
N THR A 26 -37.51 -16.44 19.26
CA THR A 26 -36.38 -16.23 20.16
C THR A 26 -35.72 -14.90 19.81
N LEU A 27 -36.07 -13.85 20.55
CA LEU A 27 -35.31 -12.60 20.56
C LEU A 27 -34.10 -12.79 21.50
N VAL A 28 -32.90 -12.96 20.92
CA VAL A 28 -31.66 -12.79 21.66
C VAL A 28 -31.21 -11.34 21.48
N ALA A 29 -31.21 -10.59 22.58
CA ALA A 29 -30.80 -9.20 22.64
C ALA A 29 -29.30 -9.04 22.38
N ALA A 30 -28.94 -8.18 21.42
CA ALA A 30 -27.57 -7.75 21.20
C ALA A 30 -27.21 -6.63 22.19
N ALA A 31 -26.34 -6.91 23.17
CA ALA A 31 -25.74 -5.90 24.02
C ALA A 31 -24.43 -5.42 23.36
N ALA A 32 -24.50 -4.31 22.61
CA ALA A 32 -23.32 -3.58 22.18
C ALA A 32 -22.88 -2.64 23.31
N LEU A 33 -21.79 -2.97 24.00
CA LEU A 33 -21.12 -2.05 24.92
C LEU A 33 -20.35 -1.03 24.08
N GLY A 34 -20.91 0.17 23.98
CA GLY A 34 -20.25 1.33 23.37
C GLY A 34 -19.07 1.78 24.21
N ALA A 35 -17.87 1.69 23.64
CA ALA A 35 -16.69 2.37 24.15
C ALA A 35 -16.72 3.83 23.67
N THR A 36 -16.95 4.78 24.58
CA THR A 36 -16.70 6.20 24.30
C THR A 36 -15.20 6.44 24.35
N GLY A 37 -14.53 6.24 23.21
CA GLY A 37 -13.16 6.68 23.01
C GLY A 37 -13.12 8.18 22.76
N GLU A 38 -12.72 8.97 23.76
CA GLU A 38 -12.34 10.36 23.56
C GLU A 38 -11.08 10.41 22.69
N ALA A 39 -11.26 10.66 21.39
CA ALA A 39 -10.16 10.86 20.47
C ALA A 39 -9.54 12.25 20.73
N VAL A 40 -8.53 12.29 21.60
CA VAL A 40 -7.55 13.39 21.59
C VAL A 40 -6.87 13.39 20.23
N ALA A 41 -7.23 14.37 19.40
CA ALA A 41 -6.53 14.65 18.15
C ALA A 41 -5.09 15.10 18.49
N ALA A 42 -4.16 14.14 18.49
CA ALA A 42 -2.75 14.44 18.53
C ALA A 42 -2.38 15.29 17.30
N PRO A 43 -1.44 16.26 17.41
CA PRO A 43 -1.00 17.01 16.25
C PRO A 43 -0.44 16.05 15.21
N SER A 44 -1.01 16.08 14.00
CA SER A 44 -0.59 15.29 12.86
C SER A 44 0.85 15.67 12.47
N THR A 45 1.83 15.10 13.14
CA THR A 45 3.19 15.05 12.61
C THR A 45 3.08 14.13 11.40
N SER A 46 3.17 14.68 10.19
CA SER A 46 3.25 13.86 8.98
C SER A 46 4.30 12.77 9.24
N PRO A 47 3.95 11.47 9.14
CA PRO A 47 4.91 10.41 9.37
C PRO A 47 6.16 10.70 8.54
N ARG A 48 7.31 10.88 9.21
CA ARG A 48 8.57 11.04 8.49
C ARG A 48 8.81 9.74 7.75
N THR A 49 9.04 9.81 6.44
CA THR A 49 9.32 8.63 5.61
C THR A 49 10.45 7.81 6.23
N ASP A 50 10.19 6.53 6.49
CA ASP A 50 11.21 5.62 7.00
C ASP A 50 12.06 5.08 5.84
N TRP A 51 13.13 5.81 5.54
CA TRP A 51 14.06 5.45 4.47
C TRP A 51 14.85 4.17 4.77
N ASP A 52 14.99 3.77 6.04
CA ASP A 52 15.63 2.49 6.39
C ASP A 52 14.73 1.32 6.05
N ALA A 53 13.44 1.43 6.35
CA ALA A 53 12.46 0.42 5.97
C ALA A 53 12.39 0.24 4.45
N ILE A 54 12.41 1.35 3.71
CA ILE A 54 12.46 1.30 2.23
C ILE A 54 13.76 0.64 1.76
N ALA A 55 14.92 1.05 2.27
CA ALA A 55 16.20 0.44 1.87
C ALA A 55 16.28 -1.06 2.24
N ALA A 56 15.68 -1.46 3.37
CA ALA A 56 15.56 -2.86 3.75
C ALA A 56 14.75 -3.66 2.73
N CYS A 57 13.70 -3.08 2.16
CA CYS A 57 12.91 -3.74 1.12
C CYS A 57 13.64 -3.75 -0.25
N GLU A 58 14.24 -2.62 -0.62
CA GLU A 58 14.79 -2.40 -1.97
C GLU A 58 16.17 -3.06 -2.18
N SER A 59 17.02 -3.07 -1.16
CA SER A 59 18.39 -3.59 -1.24
C SER A 59 18.81 -4.49 -0.09
N SER A 60 17.84 -5.01 0.67
CA SER A 60 18.10 -5.73 1.93
C SER A 60 18.91 -4.90 2.93
N GLY A 61 18.80 -3.56 2.86
CA GLY A 61 19.50 -2.61 3.73
C GLY A 61 20.95 -2.34 3.33
N ASN A 62 21.39 -2.82 2.16
CA ASN A 62 22.75 -2.57 1.68
C ASN A 62 22.84 -1.20 1.00
N TRP A 63 23.36 -0.21 1.72
CA TRP A 63 23.56 1.15 1.22
C TRP A 63 24.64 1.28 0.14
N GLN A 64 25.50 0.27 -0.03
CA GLN A 64 26.54 0.21 -1.05
C GLN A 64 26.19 -0.81 -2.15
N ALA A 65 24.91 -1.17 -2.29
CA ALA A 65 24.47 -2.14 -3.28
C ALA A 65 24.85 -1.69 -4.71
N ASN A 66 25.55 -2.58 -5.41
CA ASN A 66 25.91 -2.41 -6.81
C ASN A 66 26.00 -3.82 -7.43
N THR A 67 24.83 -4.38 -7.76
CA THR A 67 24.69 -5.76 -8.25
C THR A 67 24.80 -5.87 -9.78
N GLY A 68 25.04 -4.75 -10.48
CA GLY A 68 25.07 -4.70 -11.94
C GLY A 68 23.69 -4.67 -12.61
N ASN A 69 22.62 -4.45 -11.84
CA ASN A 69 21.24 -4.35 -12.35
C ASN A 69 20.85 -2.96 -12.89
N GLY A 70 21.78 -2.00 -12.91
CA GLY A 70 21.55 -0.61 -13.35
C GLY A 70 21.04 0.34 -12.26
N TYR A 71 20.83 -0.16 -11.04
CA TYR A 71 20.44 0.61 -9.86
C TYR A 71 21.58 0.60 -8.83
N TYR A 72 21.61 1.63 -7.98
CA TYR A 72 22.73 1.86 -7.08
C TYR A 72 22.25 2.25 -5.67
N GLY A 73 22.98 1.77 -4.67
CA GLY A 73 22.82 2.16 -3.28
C GLY A 73 21.62 1.53 -2.57
N GLY A 74 21.36 2.02 -1.35
CA GLY A 74 20.33 1.47 -0.46
C GLY A 74 18.92 1.60 -0.99
N LEU A 75 18.68 2.70 -1.70
CA LEU A 75 17.36 3.06 -2.22
C LEU A 75 17.20 2.77 -3.71
N GLN A 76 18.09 1.94 -4.27
CA GLN A 76 18.06 1.48 -5.66
C GLN A 76 17.84 2.63 -6.65
N PHE A 77 18.71 3.64 -6.61
CA PHE A 77 18.62 4.77 -7.54
C PHE A 77 19.04 4.36 -8.96
N ALA A 78 18.23 4.72 -9.95
CA ALA A 78 18.71 4.81 -11.33
C ALA A 78 19.71 5.99 -11.44
N ARG A 79 20.74 5.86 -12.28
CA ARG A 79 21.74 6.92 -12.47
C ARG A 79 21.11 8.25 -12.91
N SER A 80 20.12 8.22 -13.81
CA SER A 80 19.42 9.42 -14.26
C SER A 80 18.68 10.12 -13.12
N SER A 81 17.99 9.37 -12.27
CA SER A 81 17.26 9.90 -11.10
C SER A 81 18.21 10.49 -10.06
N TRP A 82 19.36 9.83 -9.82
CA TRP A 82 20.41 10.36 -8.94
C TRP A 82 20.90 11.73 -9.40
N ILE A 83 21.19 11.86 -10.71
CA ILE A 83 21.64 13.12 -11.30
C ILE A 83 20.52 14.17 -11.25
N ALA A 84 19.29 13.80 -11.61
CA ALA A 84 18.14 14.71 -11.62
C ALA A 84 17.82 15.28 -10.23
N ALA A 85 18.03 14.50 -9.17
CA ALA A 85 17.84 14.91 -7.79
C ALA A 85 19.06 15.62 -7.17
N GLY A 86 20.13 15.85 -7.95
CA GLY A 86 21.31 16.59 -7.52
C GLY A 86 22.35 15.77 -6.76
N GLY A 87 22.31 14.44 -6.82
CA GLY A 87 23.22 13.58 -6.07
C GLY A 87 24.70 13.65 -6.48
N LEU A 88 25.00 14.26 -7.64
CA LEU A 88 26.38 14.53 -8.06
C LEU A 88 27.13 15.49 -7.12
N GLU A 89 26.42 16.22 -6.27
CA GLU A 89 27.01 17.01 -5.18
C GLU A 89 27.77 16.13 -4.17
N TYR A 90 27.31 14.90 -3.95
CA TYR A 90 27.91 13.97 -2.99
C TYR A 90 28.81 12.95 -3.67
N ALA A 91 28.32 12.30 -4.72
CA ALA A 91 29.07 11.26 -5.40
C ALA A 91 28.62 11.05 -6.86
N PRO A 92 29.48 10.49 -7.73
CA PRO A 92 29.12 10.17 -9.11
C PRO A 92 27.99 9.13 -9.25
N ARG A 93 27.73 8.34 -8.20
CA ARG A 93 26.66 7.34 -8.11
C ARG A 93 26.21 7.18 -6.66
N ALA A 94 24.99 6.67 -6.46
CA ALA A 94 24.42 6.48 -5.12
C ALA A 94 25.21 5.47 -4.26
N ASP A 95 25.73 4.38 -4.82
CA ASP A 95 26.51 3.35 -4.09
C ASP A 95 27.79 3.88 -3.46
N LEU A 96 28.30 5.01 -3.98
CA LEU A 96 29.51 5.67 -3.52
C LEU A 96 29.23 6.77 -2.48
N ALA A 97 27.96 7.14 -2.29
CA ALA A 97 27.54 8.11 -1.29
C ALA A 97 27.21 7.42 0.03
N THR A 98 27.37 8.15 1.12
CA THR A 98 26.95 7.69 2.44
C THR A 98 25.43 7.53 2.50
N ARG A 99 24.95 6.75 3.46
CA ARG A 99 23.52 6.57 3.74
C ARG A 99 22.78 7.92 3.88
N ALA A 100 23.34 8.84 4.67
CA ALA A 100 22.70 10.13 4.93
C ALA A 100 22.58 10.99 3.66
N GLU A 101 23.61 10.97 2.81
CA GLU A 101 23.60 11.66 1.52
C GLU A 101 22.57 11.05 0.57
N GLN A 102 22.49 9.71 0.51
CA GLN A 102 21.46 9.03 -0.30
C GLN A 102 20.05 9.40 0.14
N ILE A 103 19.79 9.49 1.45
CA ILE A 103 18.50 9.93 2.00
C ILE A 103 18.22 11.39 1.63
N ALA A 104 19.20 12.29 1.73
CA ALA A 104 19.01 13.69 1.35
C ALA A 104 18.65 13.83 -0.14
N VAL A 105 19.24 13.01 -1.02
CA VAL A 105 18.86 12.95 -2.44
C VAL A 105 17.49 12.31 -2.64
N ALA A 106 17.15 11.29 -1.85
CA ALA A 106 15.84 10.64 -1.91
C ALA A 106 14.71 11.58 -1.52
N GLU A 107 14.90 12.37 -0.46
CA GLU A 107 13.95 13.41 -0.05
C GLU A 107 13.80 14.48 -1.13
N ARG A 108 14.90 14.89 -1.79
CA ARG A 108 14.85 15.79 -2.95
C ARG A 108 14.01 15.18 -4.07
N LEU A 109 14.29 13.94 -4.44
CA LEU A 109 13.57 13.23 -5.50
C LEU A 109 12.08 13.05 -5.16
N ALA A 110 11.77 12.67 -3.92
CA ALA A 110 10.40 12.51 -3.43
C ALA A 110 9.60 13.81 -3.48
N ARG A 111 10.24 14.96 -3.24
CA ARG A 111 9.60 16.27 -3.42
C ARG A 111 9.30 16.59 -4.89
N LEU A 112 10.09 16.05 -5.83
CA LEU A 112 9.93 16.30 -7.27
C LEU A 112 8.85 15.43 -7.90
N GLN A 113 8.77 14.14 -7.53
CA GLN A 113 7.90 13.17 -8.22
C GLN A 113 6.99 12.35 -7.27
N GLY A 114 7.04 12.63 -5.96
CA GLY A 114 6.39 11.79 -4.96
C GLY A 114 7.15 10.50 -4.65
N MET A 115 6.52 9.62 -3.89
CA MET A 115 7.11 8.34 -3.44
C MET A 115 7.04 7.22 -4.48
N SER A 116 6.52 7.47 -5.70
CA SER A 116 6.30 6.43 -6.73
C SER A 116 7.58 5.74 -7.24
N ALA A 117 8.77 6.24 -6.90
CA ALA A 117 10.03 5.59 -7.22
C ALA A 117 10.36 4.39 -6.31
N TRP A 118 9.71 4.26 -5.16
CA TRP A 118 9.96 3.20 -4.18
C TRP A 118 8.66 2.42 -3.97
N GLY A 119 8.65 1.17 -4.45
CA GLY A 119 7.44 0.34 -4.43
C GLY A 119 7.08 -0.14 -3.02
N CYS A 120 8.06 -0.12 -2.11
CA CYS A 120 7.90 -0.55 -0.72
C CYS A 120 7.60 0.60 0.28
N ALA A 121 7.39 1.82 -0.20
CA ALA A 121 7.18 3.02 0.62
C ALA A 121 5.72 3.24 1.04
#